data_AF-A0A850YVN0-F1
#
_entry.id   AF-A0A850YVN0-F1
#
_cell.length_a   1.000
_cell.length_b   1.000
_cell.length_c   1.000
_cell.angle_alpha   90.00
_cell.angle_beta   90.00
_cell.angle_gamma   90.00
#
_symmetry.space_group_name_H-M   'P 1'
#
loop_
_entity.id
_entity.type
_entity.pdbx_description
1 polymer ?
#
loop_
_entity_poly.entity_id
_entity_poly.type
_entity_poly.pdbx_seq_one_letter_code
_entity_poly.pdbx_strand_id
1 'polypeptide(L)'
;SAPAAAQRGSFAEVKCSLCVVGIQALAEMNRWREVLSWVLQYYHVPEDLPPKVLELCILLYSKVGEPQVMLEVGGSWLRAQANQRLPEFRWLLELYLAQVLLPLGLFEGAEELVQGCALEGSEQQLALLGTVRQSRARWTRQEQTRSAAEERPDPATETALGVLSQKLLTMLTLLRRALRSMSNHFYLLPYKKMLLATFLLYLVVVRLDPASPTSLPFIYKLVQLFRQAWAAVLSPIQRPPIGD
;
A
#
# COMPACT_ATOMS: atom_id res chain seq x y z
N SER A 1 25.71 -39.74 -8.10
CA SER A 1 25.64 -38.26 -8.12
C SER A 1 24.33 -37.68 -8.67
N ALA A 2 23.52 -38.43 -9.43
CA ALA A 2 22.19 -38.00 -9.90
C ALA A 2 21.09 -37.77 -8.82
N PRO A 3 20.97 -38.59 -7.74
CA PRO A 3 19.84 -38.43 -6.81
C PRO A 3 19.92 -37.15 -5.96
N ALA A 4 21.13 -36.68 -5.62
CA ALA A 4 21.32 -35.46 -4.83
C ALA A 4 20.98 -34.16 -5.61
N ALA A 5 21.19 -34.15 -6.93
CA ALA A 5 20.83 -33.01 -7.77
C ALA A 5 19.31 -32.91 -7.96
N ALA A 6 18.64 -34.06 -8.18
CA ALA A 6 17.18 -34.11 -8.26
C ALA A 6 16.50 -33.69 -6.95
N GLN A 7 17.03 -34.11 -5.81
CA GLN A 7 16.51 -33.73 -4.49
C GLN A 7 16.70 -32.24 -4.18
N ARG A 8 17.82 -31.64 -4.61
CA ARG A 8 18.04 -30.18 -4.53
C ARG A 8 17.09 -29.39 -5.42
N GLY A 9 16.81 -29.87 -6.63
CA GLY A 9 15.84 -29.26 -7.53
C GLY A 9 14.43 -29.25 -6.92
N SER A 10 13.99 -30.38 -6.37
CA SER A 10 12.68 -30.49 -5.69
C SER A 10 12.57 -29.57 -4.47
N PHE A 11 13.62 -29.45 -3.65
CA PHE A 11 13.60 -28.55 -2.51
C PHE A 11 13.54 -27.07 -2.93
N ALA A 12 14.29 -26.69 -3.98
CA ALA A 12 14.27 -25.32 -4.51
C ALA A 12 12.89 -24.95 -5.09
N GLU A 13 12.21 -25.90 -5.73
CA GLU A 13 10.84 -25.73 -6.23
C GLU A 13 9.85 -25.50 -5.08
N VAL A 14 9.87 -26.35 -4.04
CA VAL A 14 9.02 -26.18 -2.85
C VAL A 14 9.31 -24.84 -2.15
N LYS A 15 10.59 -24.47 -2.03
CA LYS A 15 11.03 -23.18 -1.51
C LYS A 15 10.42 -22.03 -2.30
N CYS A 16 10.44 -22.11 -3.63
CA CYS A 16 9.85 -21.13 -4.52
C CYS A 16 8.33 -21.06 -4.34
N SER A 17 7.62 -22.20 -4.37
CA SER A 17 6.16 -22.25 -4.21
C SER A 17 5.69 -21.67 -2.87
N LEU A 18 6.38 -21.99 -1.77
CA LEU A 18 6.06 -21.43 -0.45
C LEU A 18 6.29 -19.91 -0.42
N CYS A 19 7.36 -19.44 -1.07
CA CYS A 19 7.63 -18.02 -1.18
C CYS A 19 6.53 -17.28 -1.96
N VAL A 20 6.05 -17.85 -3.06
CA VAL A 20 4.94 -17.29 -3.85
C VAL A 20 3.69 -17.12 -2.99
N VAL A 21 3.30 -18.16 -2.25
CA VAL A 21 2.14 -18.11 -1.35
C VAL A 21 2.34 -17.09 -0.23
N GLY A 22 3.55 -17.00 0.33
CA GLY A 22 3.88 -16.00 1.35
C GLY A 22 3.76 -14.56 0.84
N ILE A 23 4.25 -14.28 -0.38
CA ILE A 23 4.10 -12.98 -1.04
C ILE A 23 2.62 -12.65 -1.23
N GLN A 24 1.84 -13.60 -1.74
CA GLN A 24 0.41 -13.42 -1.98
C GLN A 24 -0.34 -13.15 -0.67
N ALA A 25 -0.10 -13.94 0.38
CA ALA A 25 -0.72 -13.75 1.68
C ALA A 25 -0.39 -12.37 2.28
N LEU A 26 0.86 -11.94 2.22
CA LEU A 26 1.26 -10.59 2.67
C LEU A 26 0.59 -9.50 1.84
N ALA A 27 0.50 -9.67 0.52
CA ALA A 27 -0.18 -8.72 -0.36
C ALA A 27 -1.70 -8.63 -0.05
N GLU A 28 -2.37 -9.76 0.14
CA GLU A 28 -3.81 -9.82 0.47
C GLU A 28 -4.11 -9.24 1.86
N MET A 29 -3.20 -9.38 2.80
CA MET A 29 -3.28 -8.75 4.12
C MET A 29 -2.91 -7.25 4.11
N ASN A 30 -2.73 -6.64 2.93
CA ASN A 30 -2.27 -5.26 2.75
C ASN A 30 -0.92 -4.95 3.44
N ARG A 31 -0.11 -5.99 3.65
CA ARG A 31 1.25 -5.95 4.23
C ARG A 31 2.32 -5.99 3.14
N TRP A 32 2.00 -5.44 1.96
CA TRP A 32 2.88 -5.44 0.79
C TRP A 32 4.24 -4.78 1.06
N ARG A 33 4.32 -3.80 1.97
CA ARG A 33 5.58 -3.13 2.35
C ARG A 33 6.62 -4.09 2.93
N GLU A 34 6.16 -5.15 3.59
CA GLU A 34 7.03 -6.12 4.27
C GLU A 34 7.56 -7.19 3.31
N VAL A 35 6.90 -7.37 2.15
CA VAL A 35 7.18 -8.46 1.21
C VAL A 35 8.64 -8.50 0.81
N LEU A 36 9.20 -7.39 0.31
CA LEU A 36 10.58 -7.41 -0.18
C LEU A 36 11.59 -7.70 0.94
N SER A 37 11.39 -7.13 2.13
CA SER A 37 12.24 -7.38 3.29
C SER A 37 12.19 -8.85 3.73
N TRP A 38 11.00 -9.46 3.69
CA TRP A 38 10.81 -10.87 4.02
C TRP A 38 11.43 -11.80 2.97
N VAL A 39 11.24 -11.50 1.68
CA VAL A 39 11.83 -12.26 0.57
C VAL A 39 13.36 -12.22 0.63
N LEU A 40 13.95 -11.04 0.87
CA LEU A 40 15.41 -10.91 0.98
C LEU A 40 15.96 -11.56 2.26
N GLN A 41 15.20 -11.65 3.35
CA GLN A 41 15.60 -12.48 4.50
C GLN A 41 15.65 -13.98 4.13
N TYR A 42 14.83 -14.42 3.17
CA TYR A 42 14.71 -15.82 2.79
C TYR A 42 15.70 -16.27 1.69
N TYR A 43 16.11 -15.36 0.81
CA TYR A 43 17.09 -15.61 -0.27
C TYR A 43 18.44 -14.90 -0.09
N HIS A 44 18.55 -14.02 0.92
CA HIS A 44 19.72 -13.23 1.29
C HIS A 44 20.11 -12.15 0.28
N VAL A 45 20.31 -12.49 -0.99
CA VAL A 45 20.77 -11.56 -2.02
C VAL A 45 19.76 -11.45 -3.17
N PRO A 46 19.60 -10.25 -3.77
CA PRO A 46 18.71 -10.06 -4.91
C PRO A 46 18.99 -11.01 -6.08
N GLU A 47 20.25 -11.31 -6.36
CA GLU A 47 20.70 -12.09 -7.51
C GLU A 47 20.24 -13.56 -7.46
N ASP A 48 20.03 -14.08 -6.26
CA ASP A 48 19.61 -15.47 -6.00
C ASP A 48 18.08 -15.64 -6.03
N LEU A 49 17.33 -14.56 -6.27
CA LEU A 49 15.89 -14.64 -6.36
C LEU A 49 15.46 -15.51 -7.56
N PRO A 50 14.55 -16.49 -7.34
CA PRO A 50 13.95 -17.22 -8.44
C PRO A 50 13.23 -16.25 -9.39
N PRO A 51 13.28 -16.46 -10.72
CA PRO A 51 12.62 -15.59 -11.70
C PRO A 51 11.17 -15.29 -11.36
N LYS A 52 10.43 -16.31 -10.90
CA LYS A 52 9.01 -16.17 -10.56
C LYS A 52 8.77 -15.29 -9.34
N VAL A 53 9.67 -15.34 -8.36
CA VAL A 53 9.60 -14.50 -7.16
C VAL A 53 9.85 -13.03 -7.54
N LEU A 54 10.87 -12.78 -8.36
CA LEU A 54 11.16 -11.43 -8.84
C LEU A 54 9.98 -10.86 -9.65
N GLU A 55 9.41 -11.64 -10.57
CA GLU A 55 8.24 -11.26 -11.37
C GLU A 55 7.09 -10.77 -10.47
N LEU A 56 6.75 -11.56 -9.45
CA LEU A 56 5.66 -11.22 -8.53
C LEU A 56 5.94 -9.95 -7.72
N CYS A 57 7.18 -9.77 -7.26
CA CYS A 57 7.57 -8.53 -6.58
C CYS A 57 7.42 -7.31 -7.50
N ILE A 58 7.91 -7.38 -8.75
CA ILE A 58 7.76 -6.29 -9.73
C ILE A 58 6.28 -5.96 -9.95
N LEU A 59 5.45 -6.98 -10.19
CA LEU A 59 4.02 -6.80 -10.42
C LEU A 59 3.30 -6.23 -9.19
N LEU A 60 3.64 -6.70 -7.99
CA LEU A 60 3.06 -6.20 -6.75
C LEU A 60 3.37 -4.72 -6.55
N TYR A 61 4.65 -4.33 -6.61
CA TYR A 61 5.07 -2.96 -6.35
C TYR A 61 4.60 -1.98 -7.44
N SER A 62 4.54 -2.42 -8.70
CA SER A 62 3.88 -1.64 -9.76
C SER A 62 2.38 -1.46 -9.47
N LYS A 63 1.66 -2.52 -9.07
CA LYS A 63 0.22 -2.47 -8.81
C LYS A 63 -0.15 -1.53 -7.66
N VAL A 64 0.68 -1.44 -6.62
CA VAL A 64 0.47 -0.53 -5.49
C VAL A 64 0.98 0.89 -5.75
N GLY A 65 1.53 1.17 -6.95
CA GLY A 65 2.01 2.50 -7.34
C GLY A 65 3.37 2.86 -6.76
N GLU A 66 4.16 1.89 -6.32
CA GLU A 66 5.48 2.08 -5.70
C GLU A 66 6.58 1.30 -6.44
N PRO A 67 6.70 1.41 -7.78
CA PRO A 67 7.69 0.65 -8.54
C PRO A 67 9.15 0.98 -8.19
N GLN A 68 9.42 2.17 -7.64
CA GLN A 68 10.74 2.62 -7.18
C GLN A 68 11.40 1.65 -6.18
N VAL A 69 10.60 0.91 -5.40
CA VAL A 69 11.10 -0.07 -4.43
C VAL A 69 11.88 -1.19 -5.11
N MET A 70 11.60 -1.45 -6.39
CA MET A 70 12.25 -2.51 -7.16
C MET A 70 13.52 -2.08 -7.90
N LEU A 71 13.93 -0.81 -7.83
CA LEU A 71 15.08 -0.31 -8.59
C LEU A 71 16.38 -1.06 -8.29
N GLU A 72 16.71 -1.18 -7.00
CA GLU A 72 17.93 -1.86 -6.57
C GLU A 72 17.86 -3.37 -6.81
N VAL A 73 16.75 -4.01 -6.42
CA VAL A 73 16.60 -5.46 -6.49
C VAL A 73 16.51 -5.95 -7.94
N GLY A 74 15.67 -5.34 -8.75
CA GLY A 74 15.53 -5.69 -10.17
C GLY A 74 16.79 -5.36 -10.96
N GLY A 75 17.39 -4.19 -10.71
CA GLY A 75 18.64 -3.79 -11.35
C GLY A 75 19.82 -4.72 -11.04
N SER A 76 19.95 -5.17 -9.78
CA SER A 76 21.01 -6.10 -9.38
C SER A 76 20.80 -7.49 -9.99
N TRP A 77 19.57 -8.00 -9.97
CA TRP A 77 19.23 -9.29 -10.58
C TRP A 77 19.51 -9.32 -12.08
N LEU A 78 19.16 -8.25 -12.82
CA LEU A 78 19.34 -8.17 -14.28
C LEU A 78 20.82 -8.01 -14.69
N ARG A 79 21.63 -7.35 -13.86
CA ARG A 79 23.08 -7.22 -14.09
C ARG A 79 23.87 -8.48 -13.77
N ALA A 80 23.31 -9.41 -12.99
CA ALA A 80 23.97 -10.66 -12.64
C ALA A 80 24.13 -11.58 -13.86
N GLN A 81 25.39 -11.89 -14.21
CA GLN A 81 25.70 -12.72 -15.39
C GLN A 81 25.09 -14.13 -15.33
N ALA A 82 24.90 -14.68 -14.12
CA ALA A 82 24.21 -15.96 -13.94
C ALA A 82 22.77 -15.92 -14.45
N ASN A 83 22.07 -14.80 -14.20
CA ASN A 83 20.66 -14.62 -14.53
C ASN A 83 20.46 -14.29 -16.01
N GLN A 84 21.43 -13.65 -16.67
CA GLN A 84 21.38 -13.37 -18.10
C GLN A 84 21.29 -14.63 -18.98
N ARG A 85 21.67 -15.79 -18.45
CA ARG A 85 21.60 -17.08 -19.15
C ARG A 85 20.27 -17.80 -18.95
N LEU A 86 19.38 -17.28 -18.11
CA LEU A 86 18.08 -17.88 -17.82
C LEU A 86 17.10 -17.63 -18.97
N PRO A 87 16.22 -18.61 -19.29
CA PRO A 87 15.21 -18.42 -20.33
C PRO A 87 14.19 -17.31 -20.00
N GLU A 88 13.91 -17.07 -18.72
CA GLU A 88 12.98 -16.03 -18.24
C GLU A 88 13.58 -14.63 -18.28
N PHE A 89 14.91 -14.50 -18.46
CA PHE A 89 15.63 -13.24 -18.38
C PHE A 89 15.01 -12.16 -19.26
N ARG A 90 14.71 -12.51 -20.52
CA ARG A 90 14.16 -11.59 -21.51
C ARG A 90 12.82 -10.99 -21.04
N TRP A 91 11.90 -11.85 -20.65
CA TRP A 91 10.59 -11.43 -20.16
C TRP A 91 10.73 -10.54 -18.93
N LEU A 92 11.62 -10.89 -17.99
CA LEU A 92 11.85 -10.09 -16.78
C LEU A 92 12.48 -8.74 -17.09
N LEU A 93 13.38 -8.66 -18.08
CA LEU A 93 13.94 -7.39 -18.55
C LEU A 93 12.84 -6.49 -19.14
N GLU A 94 12.00 -7.03 -20.03
CA GLU A 94 10.87 -6.31 -20.60
C GLU A 94 9.87 -5.85 -19.53
N LEU A 95 9.54 -6.72 -18.58
CA LEU A 95 8.66 -6.42 -17.46
C LEU A 95 9.25 -5.31 -16.59
N TYR A 96 10.53 -5.39 -16.25
CA TYR A 96 11.20 -4.39 -15.42
C TYR A 96 11.26 -3.02 -16.12
N LEU A 97 11.55 -2.99 -17.42
CA LEU A 97 11.50 -1.75 -18.19
C LEU A 97 10.09 -1.16 -18.18
N ALA A 98 9.08 -1.96 -18.51
CA ALA A 98 7.70 -1.51 -18.65
C ALA A 98 7.06 -1.08 -17.32
N GLN A 99 7.38 -1.76 -16.22
CA GLN A 99 6.72 -1.59 -14.92
C GLN A 99 7.54 -0.74 -13.93
N VAL A 100 8.84 -0.59 -14.15
CA VAL A 100 9.72 0.12 -13.22
C VAL A 100 10.39 1.32 -13.89
N LEU A 101 11.28 1.12 -14.85
CA LEU A 101 12.11 2.21 -15.36
C LEU A 101 11.33 3.24 -16.18
N LEU A 102 10.48 2.80 -17.10
CA LEU A 102 9.73 3.71 -17.98
C LEU A 102 8.67 4.54 -17.23
N PRO A 103 7.87 3.98 -16.30
CA PRO A 103 6.95 4.78 -15.49
C PRO A 103 7.63 5.81 -14.59
N LEU A 104 8.87 5.55 -14.17
CA LEU A 104 9.68 6.46 -13.35
C LEU A 104 10.43 7.51 -14.20
N GLY A 105 10.34 7.45 -15.54
CA GLY A 105 11.06 8.36 -16.43
C GLY A 105 12.57 8.12 -16.48
N LEU A 106 13.05 6.97 -16.01
CA LEU A 106 14.47 6.61 -15.96
C LEU A 106 14.95 6.06 -17.31
N PHE A 107 14.90 6.89 -18.35
CA PHE A 107 15.17 6.47 -19.72
C PHE A 107 16.66 6.19 -19.98
N GLU A 108 17.57 6.98 -19.43
CA GLU A 108 19.02 6.74 -19.58
C GLU A 108 19.42 5.39 -18.96
N GLY A 109 19.03 5.16 -17.70
CA GLY A 109 19.27 3.87 -17.04
C GLY A 109 18.62 2.69 -17.75
N ALA A 110 17.48 2.89 -18.42
CA ALA A 110 16.86 1.87 -19.26
C ALA A 110 17.70 1.55 -20.51
N GLU A 111 18.26 2.54 -21.18
CA GLU A 111 19.12 2.34 -22.36
C GLU A 111 20.45 1.66 -21.97
N GLU A 112 21.08 2.13 -20.88
CA GLU A 112 22.29 1.52 -20.33
C GLU A 112 22.08 0.06 -19.95
N LEU A 113 20.96 -0.24 -19.28
CA LEU A 113 20.63 -1.61 -18.89
C LEU A 113 20.48 -2.51 -20.12
N VAL A 114 19.76 -2.07 -21.14
CA VAL A 114 19.57 -2.84 -22.39
C VAL A 114 20.87 -3.03 -23.16
N GLN A 115 21.77 -2.04 -23.13
CA GLN A 115 23.09 -2.12 -23.76
C GLN A 115 24.02 -3.08 -23.02
N GLY A 116 24.01 -3.08 -21.68
CA GLY A 116 24.87 -3.93 -20.85
C GLY A 116 24.40 -5.38 -20.68
N CYS A 117 23.26 -5.78 -21.26
CA CYS A 117 22.80 -7.16 -21.25
C CYS A 117 23.46 -7.95 -22.39
N ALA A 118 23.71 -9.26 -22.20
CA ALA A 118 24.24 -10.18 -23.21
C ALA A 118 23.36 -10.40 -24.48
N LEU A 119 22.41 -9.50 -24.75
CA LEU A 119 21.59 -9.43 -25.95
C LEU A 119 22.24 -8.56 -27.05
N GLU A 120 23.52 -8.21 -26.89
CA GLU A 120 24.26 -7.30 -27.75
C GLU A 120 24.13 -7.66 -29.24
N GLY A 121 23.68 -6.68 -30.05
CA GLY A 121 23.58 -6.79 -31.50
C GLY A 121 22.37 -7.58 -32.02
N SER A 122 21.46 -8.03 -31.14
CA SER A 122 20.24 -8.70 -31.58
C SER A 122 19.19 -7.70 -32.06
N GLU A 123 18.38 -8.08 -33.06
CA GLU A 123 17.20 -7.29 -33.47
C GLU A 123 16.27 -6.96 -32.29
N GLN A 124 16.29 -7.81 -31.27
CA GLN A 124 15.43 -7.66 -30.10
C GLN A 124 15.97 -6.60 -29.14
N GLN A 125 17.29 -6.45 -29.03
CA GLN A 125 17.89 -5.32 -28.31
C GLN A 125 17.50 -3.99 -28.97
N LEU A 126 17.54 -3.93 -30.31
CA LEU A 126 17.10 -2.75 -31.06
C LEU A 126 15.60 -2.48 -30.85
N ALA A 127 14.76 -3.51 -30.84
CA ALA A 127 13.33 -3.38 -30.55
C ALA A 127 13.10 -2.77 -29.16
N LEU A 128 13.83 -3.24 -28.15
CA LEU A 128 13.71 -2.78 -26.77
C LEU A 128 14.23 -1.34 -26.58
N LEU A 129 15.34 -0.97 -27.22
CA LEU A 129 15.78 0.43 -27.27
C LEU A 129 14.75 1.31 -28.00
N GLY A 130 14.10 0.78 -29.04
CA GLY A 130 12.99 1.43 -29.72
C GLY A 130 11.82 1.74 -28.80
N THR A 131 11.41 0.79 -27.95
CA THR A 131 10.32 1.02 -26.98
C THR A 131 10.70 2.06 -25.93
N VAL A 132 11.94 2.07 -25.44
CA VAL A 132 12.45 3.08 -24.50
C VAL A 132 12.40 4.48 -25.12
N ARG A 133 12.92 4.64 -26.34
CA ARG A 133 12.91 5.92 -27.07
C ARG A 133 11.49 6.41 -27.35
N GLN A 134 10.60 5.50 -27.75
CA GLN A 134 9.19 5.84 -27.98
C GLN A 134 8.51 6.30 -26.67
N SER A 135 8.80 5.64 -25.56
CA SER A 135 8.28 6.01 -24.24
C SER A 135 8.78 7.40 -23.82
N ARG A 136 10.07 7.69 -24.01
CA ARG A 136 10.67 9.01 -23.75
C ARG A 136 9.99 10.11 -24.57
N ALA A 137 9.73 9.85 -25.85
CA ALA A 137 9.03 10.81 -26.72
C ALA A 137 7.59 11.06 -26.27
N ARG A 138 6.86 10.01 -25.86
CA ARG A 138 5.50 10.15 -25.30
C ARG A 138 5.51 10.98 -24.01
N TRP A 139 6.45 10.70 -23.11
CA TRP A 139 6.60 11.41 -21.85
C TRP A 139 6.87 12.90 -22.07
N THR A 140 7.82 13.22 -22.96
CA THR A 140 8.16 14.61 -23.31
C THR A 140 6.96 15.35 -23.88
N ARG A 141 6.19 14.70 -24.76
CA ARG A 141 4.96 15.27 -25.31
C ARG A 141 3.92 15.52 -24.22
N GLN A 142 3.74 14.59 -23.30
CA GLN A 142 2.81 14.72 -22.19
C GLN A 142 3.17 15.90 -21.28
N GLU A 143 4.46 16.05 -20.95
CA GLU A 143 4.94 17.17 -20.14
C GLU A 143 4.71 18.50 -20.85
N GLN A 144 5.04 18.58 -22.15
CA GLN A 144 4.78 19.77 -22.97
C GLN A 144 3.28 20.12 -23.03
N THR A 145 2.39 19.14 -23.17
CA THR A 145 0.94 19.39 -23.12
C THR A 145 0.45 19.84 -21.75
N ARG A 146 1.08 19.37 -20.66
CA ARG A 146 0.74 19.79 -19.30
C ARG A 146 1.17 21.24 -19.06
N SER A 147 2.41 21.59 -19.42
CA SER A 147 2.91 22.96 -19.30
C SER A 147 2.15 23.94 -20.20
N ALA A 148 1.79 23.56 -21.43
CA ALA A 148 0.99 24.40 -22.32
C ALA A 148 -0.47 24.59 -21.85
N ALA A 149 -1.00 23.65 -21.06
CA ALA A 149 -2.32 23.78 -20.43
C ALA A 149 -2.27 24.69 -19.17
N GLU A 150 -1.15 24.69 -18.43
CA GLU A 150 -0.95 25.61 -17.29
C GLU A 150 -0.61 27.06 -17.72
N GLU A 151 0.04 27.26 -18.88
CA GLU A 151 0.41 28.60 -19.38
C GLU A 151 -0.72 29.36 -20.09
N ARG A 152 -1.88 28.72 -20.34
CA ARG A 152 -3.02 29.39 -20.96
C ARG A 152 -4.00 29.80 -19.86
N PRO A 153 -4.17 31.11 -19.54
CA PRO A 153 -5.22 31.54 -18.63
C PRO A 153 -6.56 31.19 -19.26
N ASP A 154 -7.21 30.15 -18.75
CA ASP A 154 -8.53 29.75 -19.20
C ASP A 154 -9.57 30.57 -18.41
N PRO A 155 -10.28 31.54 -19.04
CA PRO A 155 -11.27 32.36 -18.35
C PRO A 155 -12.45 31.54 -17.79
N ALA A 156 -12.61 30.29 -18.24
CA ALA A 156 -13.57 29.34 -17.69
C ALA A 156 -13.12 28.74 -16.35
N THR A 157 -11.81 28.61 -16.10
CA THR A 157 -11.28 28.07 -14.85
C THR A 157 -11.34 29.09 -13.71
N GLU A 158 -11.13 30.38 -13.98
CA GLU A 158 -11.29 31.43 -12.96
C GLU A 158 -12.74 31.55 -12.47
N THR A 159 -13.70 31.43 -13.40
CA THR A 159 -15.13 31.40 -13.06
C THR A 159 -15.54 30.11 -12.37
N ALA A 160 -15.01 28.95 -12.78
CA ALA A 160 -15.28 27.67 -12.12
C ALA A 160 -14.65 27.57 -10.72
N LEU A 161 -13.42 28.04 -10.53
CA LEU A 161 -12.72 28.08 -9.25
C LEU A 161 -13.36 29.11 -8.30
N GLY A 162 -13.83 30.24 -8.84
CA GLY A 162 -14.66 31.21 -8.13
C GLY A 162 -15.99 30.61 -7.66
N VAL A 163 -16.69 29.89 -8.54
CA VAL A 163 -17.96 29.22 -8.19
C VAL A 163 -17.75 28.06 -7.22
N LEU A 164 -16.68 27.29 -7.35
CA LEU A 164 -16.36 26.17 -6.46
C LEU A 164 -15.94 26.66 -5.07
N SER A 165 -15.08 27.69 -5.00
CA SER A 165 -14.68 28.31 -3.73
C SER A 165 -15.87 28.94 -3.02
N GLN A 166 -16.78 29.58 -3.75
CA GLN A 166 -17.99 30.16 -3.19
C GLN A 166 -18.99 29.09 -2.72
N LYS A 167 -19.09 27.95 -3.41
CA LYS A 167 -19.83 26.78 -2.93
C LYS A 167 -19.20 26.15 -1.69
N LEU A 168 -17.88 26.04 -1.63
CA LEU A 168 -17.17 25.51 -0.45
C LEU A 168 -17.30 26.45 0.75
N LEU A 169 -17.22 27.76 0.56
CA LEU A 169 -17.44 28.75 1.61
C LEU A 169 -18.89 28.75 2.10
N THR A 170 -19.87 28.62 1.21
CA THR A 170 -21.29 28.49 1.62
C THR A 170 -21.54 27.16 2.34
N MET A 171 -20.96 26.05 1.89
CA MET A 171 -21.03 24.76 2.60
C MET A 171 -20.34 24.83 3.97
N LEU A 172 -19.17 25.47 4.09
CA LEU A 172 -18.47 25.67 5.36
C LEU A 172 -19.24 26.55 6.33
N THR A 173 -19.90 27.60 5.84
CA THR A 173 -20.70 28.49 6.69
C THR A 173 -21.99 27.80 7.15
N LEU A 174 -22.63 27.00 6.29
CA LEU A 174 -23.76 26.14 6.67
C LEU A 174 -23.33 25.08 7.69
N LEU A 175 -22.20 24.42 7.48
CA LEU A 175 -21.66 23.43 8.42
C LEU A 175 -21.31 24.07 9.76
N ARG A 176 -20.65 25.23 9.79
CA ARG A 176 -20.37 25.99 11.02
C ARG A 176 -21.65 26.40 11.74
N ARG A 177 -22.70 26.77 10.99
CA ARG A 177 -24.01 27.13 11.56
C ARG A 177 -24.73 25.91 12.14
N ALA A 178 -24.69 24.77 11.45
CA ALA A 178 -25.20 23.50 11.94
C ALA A 178 -24.43 23.05 13.19
N LEU A 179 -23.10 23.19 13.20
CA LEU A 179 -22.25 22.82 14.33
C LEU A 179 -22.50 23.69 15.56
N ARG A 180 -22.70 25.02 15.39
CA ARG A 180 -23.12 25.91 16.48
C ARG A 180 -24.53 25.58 16.98
N SER A 181 -25.45 25.24 16.08
CA SER A 181 -26.82 24.83 16.44
C SER A 181 -26.84 23.52 17.23
N MET A 182 -26.08 22.52 16.77
CA MET A 182 -25.91 21.26 17.50
C MET A 182 -25.15 21.47 18.80
N SER A 183 -24.15 22.37 18.85
CA SER A 183 -23.43 22.72 20.08
C SER A 183 -24.38 23.26 21.15
N ASN A 184 -25.34 24.11 20.79
CA ASN A 184 -26.40 24.56 21.72
C ASN A 184 -27.29 23.42 22.21
N HIS A 185 -27.46 22.36 21.42
CA HIS A 185 -28.16 21.13 21.82
C HIS A 185 -27.28 20.23 22.70
N PHE A 186 -25.96 20.20 22.48
CA PHE A 186 -24.98 19.45 23.29
C PHE A 186 -24.85 20.00 24.72
N TYR A 187 -25.10 21.29 24.96
CA TYR A 187 -25.12 21.88 26.31
C TYR A 187 -26.29 21.40 27.18
N LEU A 188 -27.34 20.83 26.58
CA LEU A 188 -28.52 20.29 27.28
C LEU A 188 -28.47 18.76 27.45
N LEU A 189 -27.55 18.06 26.76
CA LEU A 189 -27.38 16.63 26.95
C LEU A 189 -26.71 16.37 28.31
N PRO A 190 -27.21 15.41 29.11
CA PRO A 190 -26.57 15.06 30.37
C PRO A 190 -25.13 14.64 30.07
N TYR A 191 -24.16 15.33 30.68
CA TYR A 191 -22.71 15.17 30.48
C TYR A 191 -22.25 13.69 30.44
N LYS A 192 -22.94 12.82 31.21
CA LYS A 192 -22.74 11.36 31.22
C LYS A 192 -22.93 10.68 29.86
N LYS A 193 -23.91 11.10 29.05
CA LYS A 193 -24.20 10.52 27.72
C LYS A 193 -23.18 10.99 26.67
N MET A 194 -22.72 12.24 26.77
CA MET A 194 -21.67 12.76 25.91
C MET A 194 -20.34 12.05 26.20
N LEU A 195 -19.98 11.91 27.48
CA LEU A 195 -18.76 11.20 27.89
C LEU A 195 -18.79 9.72 27.48
N LEU A 196 -19.96 9.08 27.56
CA LEU A 196 -20.16 7.72 27.03
C LEU A 196 -20.00 7.67 25.51
N ALA A 197 -20.58 8.60 24.77
CA ALA A 197 -20.44 8.65 23.31
C ALA A 197 -18.99 8.91 22.89
N THR A 198 -18.27 9.82 23.57
CA THR A 198 -16.85 10.08 23.35
C THR A 198 -16.00 8.85 23.72
N PHE A 199 -16.32 8.15 24.81
CA PHE A 199 -15.65 6.90 25.19
C PHE A 199 -15.89 5.78 24.16
N LEU A 200 -17.12 5.63 23.67
CA LEU A 200 -17.46 4.69 22.60
C LEU A 200 -16.73 5.03 21.30
N LEU A 201 -16.70 6.31 20.92
CA LEU A 201 -15.98 6.77 19.74
C LEU A 201 -14.46 6.55 19.89
N TYR A 202 -13.90 6.78 21.07
CA TYR A 202 -12.51 6.47 21.39
C TYR A 202 -12.22 4.97 21.28
N LEU A 203 -13.11 4.12 21.81
CA LEU A 203 -12.99 2.67 21.62
C LEU A 203 -13.07 2.28 20.15
N VAL A 204 -13.92 2.93 19.36
CA VAL A 204 -14.02 2.67 17.93
C VAL A 204 -12.73 3.07 17.19
N VAL A 205 -12.25 4.29 17.40
CA VAL A 205 -11.08 4.82 16.68
C VAL A 205 -9.76 4.16 17.12
N VAL A 206 -9.63 3.83 18.41
CA VAL A 206 -8.38 3.29 18.98
C VAL A 206 -8.37 1.75 18.99
N ARG A 207 -9.52 1.07 18.91
CA ARG A 207 -9.60 -0.40 19.02
C ARG A 207 -10.35 -1.12 17.91
N LEU A 208 -10.89 -0.44 16.89
CA LEU A 208 -11.21 -1.08 15.60
C LEU A 208 -10.08 -0.96 14.58
N ASP A 209 -8.82 -1.03 15.03
CA ASP A 209 -7.75 -1.53 14.17
C ASP A 209 -7.81 -3.08 14.21
N PRO A 210 -8.21 -3.76 13.12
CA PRO A 210 -8.46 -5.20 13.09
C PRO A 210 -7.20 -6.06 13.29
N ALA A 211 -6.02 -5.47 13.51
CA ALA A 211 -4.75 -6.17 13.58
C ALA A 211 -4.21 -6.50 15.01
N SER A 212 -4.94 -6.24 16.11
CA SER A 212 -4.40 -6.51 17.47
C SER A 212 -5.31 -7.40 18.37
N PRO A 213 -4.98 -8.70 18.56
CA PRO A 213 -5.78 -9.62 19.39
C PRO A 213 -5.50 -9.52 20.91
N THR A 214 -4.66 -8.60 21.37
CA THR A 214 -4.11 -8.59 22.75
C THR A 214 -4.96 -7.83 23.79
N SER A 215 -6.19 -7.42 23.48
CA SER A 215 -6.98 -6.58 24.39
C SER A 215 -8.32 -7.14 24.90
N LEU A 216 -8.67 -8.34 24.46
CA LEU A 216 -9.83 -9.09 24.95
C LEU A 216 -9.93 -9.23 26.49
N PRO A 217 -8.84 -9.52 27.24
CA PRO A 217 -8.97 -9.69 28.70
C PRO A 217 -9.24 -8.35 29.43
N PHE A 218 -8.80 -7.23 28.86
CA PHE A 218 -9.01 -5.89 29.45
C PHE A 218 -10.45 -5.42 29.24
N ILE A 219 -11.03 -5.66 28.06
CA ILE A 219 -12.43 -5.35 27.76
C ILE A 219 -13.37 -6.19 28.64
N TYR A 220 -13.06 -7.48 28.83
CA TYR A 220 -13.84 -8.33 29.72
C TYR A 220 -13.81 -7.83 31.18
N LYS A 221 -12.63 -7.43 31.69
CA LYS A 221 -12.51 -6.79 33.00
C LYS A 221 -13.31 -5.48 33.11
N LEU A 222 -13.28 -4.64 32.08
CA LEU A 222 -14.05 -3.39 32.03
C LEU A 222 -15.56 -3.64 32.05
N VAL A 223 -16.05 -4.61 31.27
CA VAL A 223 -17.47 -5.00 31.26
C VAL A 223 -17.87 -5.60 32.62
N GLN A 224 -17.00 -6.38 33.25
CA GLN A 224 -17.26 -6.95 34.58
C GLN A 224 -17.33 -5.86 35.66
N LEU A 225 -16.40 -4.90 35.66
CA LEU A 225 -16.43 -3.75 36.57
C LEU A 225 -17.67 -2.89 36.35
N PHE A 226 -18.06 -2.70 35.08
CA PHE A 226 -19.27 -1.95 34.76
C PHE A 226 -20.53 -2.67 35.24
N ARG A 227 -20.63 -4.00 35.06
CA ARG A 227 -21.73 -4.81 35.60
C ARG A 227 -21.78 -4.78 37.13
N GLN A 228 -20.63 -4.86 37.82
CA GLN A 228 -20.58 -4.76 39.28
C GLN A 228 -21.02 -3.39 39.79
N ALA A 229 -20.57 -2.31 39.15
CA ALA A 229 -21.01 -0.96 39.48
C ALA A 229 -22.51 -0.78 39.21
N TRP A 230 -23.03 -1.37 38.12
CA TRP A 230 -24.45 -1.33 37.78
C TRP A 230 -25.31 -2.10 38.79
N ALA A 231 -24.85 -3.27 39.24
CA ALA A 231 -25.53 -4.07 40.27
C ALA A 231 -25.55 -3.35 41.64
N ALA A 232 -24.49 -2.63 41.99
CA ALA A 232 -24.44 -1.84 43.22
C ALA A 232 -25.37 -0.61 43.17
N VAL A 233 -25.50 0.03 42.01
CA VAL A 233 -26.35 1.22 41.83
C VAL A 233 -27.86 0.89 41.78
N LEU A 234 -28.21 -0.35 41.43
CA LEU A 234 -29.61 -0.81 41.33
C LEU A 234 -30.00 -1.84 42.38
N SER A 235 -29.15 -2.08 43.39
CA SER A 235 -29.54 -2.89 44.54
C SER A 235 -30.71 -2.19 45.26
N PRO A 236 -31.90 -2.80 45.33
CA PRO A 236 -33.03 -2.22 46.03
C PRO A 236 -32.67 -2.16 47.51
N ILE A 237 -32.65 -0.96 48.08
CA ILE A 237 -32.53 -0.75 49.52
C ILE A 237 -33.71 -1.48 50.17
N GLN A 238 -33.46 -2.64 50.79
CA GLN A 238 -34.44 -3.29 51.65
C GLN A 238 -34.78 -2.31 52.80
N ARG A 239 -36.02 -1.84 52.83
CA ARG A 239 -36.54 -1.06 53.97
C ARG A 239 -36.59 -1.98 55.20
N PRO A 240 -36.04 -1.58 56.36
CA PRO A 240 -36.34 -2.27 57.61
C PRO A 240 -37.83 -2.06 57.98
N PRO A 241 -38.44 -3.01 58.70
CA PRO A 241 -39.87 -2.98 59.00
C PRO A 241 -40.22 -1.86 59.98
N ILE A 242 -41.41 -1.30 59.76
CA ILE A 242 -42.09 -0.28 60.56
C ILE A 242 -42.44 -0.89 61.93
N GLY A 243 -42.13 -0.18 63.01
CA GLY A 243 -42.64 -0.45 64.35
C GLY A 243 -43.32 0.82 64.88
N ASP A 244 -44.57 0.66 65.31
CA ASP A 244 -45.29 1.60 66.17
C ASP A 244 -44.71 1.62 67.59
#